data_AF-A0A952UZC8-F1
#
_entry.id   AF-A0A952UZC8-F1
#
_cell.length_a   1.000
_cell.length_b   1.000
_cell.length_c   1.000
_cell.angle_alpha   90.00
_cell.angle_beta   90.00
_cell.angle_gamma   90.00
#
_symmetry.space_group_name_H-M   'P 1'
#
loop_
_entity.id
_entity.type
_entity.pdbx_description
1 polymer ?
#
loop_
_entity_poly.entity_id
_entity_poly.type
_entity_poly.pdbx_seq_one_letter_code
_entity_poly.pdbx_strand_id
1 'polypeptide(L)'
;MGRGVTCRQCGASTPLPDDLRVPSFACQYCRAQLVTAAYAGAAAVSADALLGHVGAAMRGERTDAAPRFEGSRSAATRAAECRHCRAPVAVPLDVTVHTFRCAPCGREQRVNEYVSDGERLAIDLGRQVAGNDALARLRAEGVECSRCGGKNAVPDDGSVQIVCQFCKAAVLLSDHVDASAVARARLKHGIHAARGEIVHKRTARDKLIIIGAVIAAAVIGVLAFVMQTR
;
A
#
# COMPACT_ATOMS: atom_id res chain seq x y z
N MET A 1 1.31 -25.52 -10.11
CA MET A 1 1.41 -24.62 -11.25
C MET A 1 1.06 -23.25 -10.71
N GLY A 2 2.06 -22.37 -10.61
CA GLY A 2 1.89 -21.02 -10.08
C GLY A 2 0.94 -20.22 -10.97
N ARG A 3 0.13 -19.34 -10.37
CA ARG A 3 -0.78 -18.49 -11.13
C ARG A 3 0.03 -17.59 -12.06
N GLY A 4 -0.17 -17.76 -13.36
CA GLY A 4 0.43 -16.91 -14.36
C GLY A 4 -0.41 -15.65 -14.56
N VAL A 5 0.25 -14.52 -14.81
CA VAL A 5 -0.38 -13.27 -15.20
C VAL A 5 -0.20 -13.03 -16.68
N THR A 6 -1.22 -12.47 -17.33
CA THR A 6 -1.18 -12.19 -18.76
C THR A 6 -0.25 -11.01 -19.04
N CYS A 7 0.82 -11.26 -19.79
CA CYS A 7 1.70 -10.21 -20.29
C CYS A 7 0.92 -9.33 -21.28
N ARG A 8 0.85 -8.01 -21.03
CA ARG A 8 0.15 -7.08 -21.93
C ARG A 8 0.88 -6.87 -23.27
N GLN A 9 2.15 -7.23 -23.37
CA GLN A 9 2.93 -7.08 -24.61
C GLN A 9 2.76 -8.27 -25.57
N CYS A 10 2.67 -9.50 -25.05
CA CYS A 10 2.60 -10.69 -25.90
C CYS A 10 1.37 -11.58 -25.68
N GLY A 11 0.48 -11.22 -24.73
CA GLY A 11 -0.73 -11.99 -24.41
C GLY A 11 -0.48 -13.31 -23.69
N ALA A 12 0.77 -13.73 -23.49
CA ALA A 12 1.10 -15.00 -22.85
C ALA A 12 0.96 -14.93 -21.31
N SER A 13 0.52 -16.03 -20.70
CA SER A 13 0.47 -16.18 -19.25
C SER A 13 1.86 -16.49 -18.70
N THR A 14 2.43 -15.61 -17.89
CA THR A 14 3.77 -15.77 -17.30
C THR A 14 3.67 -15.91 -15.78
N PRO A 15 4.43 -16.82 -15.15
CA PRO A 15 4.39 -16.98 -13.70
C PRO A 15 4.78 -15.66 -13.01
N LEU A 16 3.99 -15.27 -12.01
CA LEU A 16 4.30 -14.16 -11.13
C LEU A 16 5.48 -14.57 -10.22
N PRO A 17 6.44 -13.68 -9.90
CA PRO A 17 7.53 -14.02 -9.00
C PRO A 17 7.03 -14.37 -7.60
N ASP A 18 7.68 -15.37 -6.98
CA ASP A 18 7.39 -15.82 -5.62
C ASP A 18 7.67 -14.75 -4.54
N ASP A 19 8.35 -13.66 -4.93
CA ASP A 19 8.54 -12.46 -4.12
C ASP A 19 8.10 -11.21 -4.91
N LEU A 20 6.97 -10.61 -4.52
CA LEU A 20 6.47 -9.37 -5.11
C LEU A 20 7.21 -8.11 -4.61
N ARG A 21 8.22 -8.25 -3.76
CA ARG A 21 9.17 -7.16 -3.45
C ARG A 21 10.14 -6.93 -4.59
N VAL A 22 10.30 -7.90 -5.50
CA VAL A 22 11.08 -7.71 -6.72
C VAL A 22 10.36 -6.66 -7.56
N PRO A 23 10.99 -5.52 -7.92
CA PRO A 23 10.29 -4.40 -8.55
C PRO A 23 9.79 -4.72 -9.96
N SER A 24 10.41 -5.70 -10.61
CA SER A 24 10.02 -6.18 -11.93
C SER A 24 10.46 -7.62 -12.16
N PHE A 25 9.75 -8.35 -13.02
CA PHE A 25 10.11 -9.70 -13.45
C PHE A 25 10.02 -9.80 -14.97
N ALA A 26 10.79 -10.69 -15.57
CA ALA A 26 10.74 -10.90 -17.01
C ALA A 26 9.57 -11.82 -17.37
N CYS A 27 8.79 -11.46 -18.39
CA CYS A 27 7.86 -12.39 -19.01
C CYS A 27 8.63 -13.60 -19.54
N GLN A 28 8.23 -14.81 -19.17
CA GLN A 28 8.94 -16.04 -19.58
C GLN A 28 8.95 -16.25 -21.10
N TYR A 29 7.98 -15.67 -21.82
CA TYR A 29 7.80 -15.83 -23.27
C TYR A 29 8.50 -14.73 -24.07
N CYS A 30 8.13 -13.47 -23.88
CA CYS A 30 8.69 -12.35 -24.66
C CYS A 30 9.89 -11.68 -23.99
N ARG A 31 10.27 -12.10 -22.78
CA ARG A 31 11.34 -11.50 -21.96
C ARG A 31 11.15 -10.01 -21.64
N ALA A 32 9.98 -9.44 -21.95
CA ALA A 32 9.63 -8.09 -21.56
C ALA A 32 9.68 -7.93 -20.04
N GLN A 33 10.26 -6.82 -19.58
CA GLN A 33 10.34 -6.50 -18.16
C GLN A 33 8.98 -5.98 -17.68
N LEU A 34 8.36 -6.73 -16.78
CA LEU A 34 7.03 -6.49 -16.23
C LEU A 34 7.18 -5.90 -14.84
N VAL A 35 6.53 -4.77 -14.58
CA VAL A 35 6.54 -4.15 -13.26
C VAL A 35 5.65 -4.98 -12.34
N THR A 36 6.23 -5.60 -11.31
CA THR A 36 5.54 -6.51 -10.40
C THR A 36 4.31 -5.86 -9.75
N ALA A 37 4.43 -4.59 -9.41
CA ALA A 37 3.33 -3.80 -8.86
C ALA A 37 2.10 -3.82 -9.79
N ALA A 38 2.29 -3.73 -11.12
CA ALA A 38 1.19 -3.74 -12.10
C ALA A 38 0.33 -5.02 -12.06
N TYR A 39 0.85 -6.07 -11.42
CA TYR A 39 0.22 -7.37 -11.27
C TYR A 39 -0.18 -7.71 -9.82
N ALA A 40 0.30 -6.95 -8.82
CA ALA A 40 -0.13 -7.03 -7.42
C ALA A 40 -1.47 -6.28 -7.15
N GLY A 41 -2.04 -5.65 -8.19
CA GLY A 41 -3.26 -4.84 -8.10
C GLY A 41 -2.98 -3.37 -7.83
N ALA A 42 -3.84 -2.48 -8.35
CA ALA A 42 -3.63 -1.03 -8.34
C ALA A 42 -3.49 -0.42 -6.93
N ALA A 43 -4.16 -1.01 -5.93
CA ALA A 43 -4.03 -0.61 -4.53
C ALA A 43 -2.61 -0.90 -3.97
N ALA A 44 -1.98 -2.02 -4.32
CA ALA A 44 -0.62 -2.35 -3.89
C ALA A 44 0.42 -1.44 -4.57
N VAL A 45 0.25 -1.15 -5.86
CA VAL A 45 1.09 -0.18 -6.60
C VAL A 45 1.07 1.19 -5.93
N SER A 46 -0.12 1.69 -5.63
CA SER A 46 -0.28 3.02 -5.05
C SER A 46 0.20 3.08 -3.60
N ALA A 47 0.13 1.97 -2.85
CA ALA A 47 0.79 1.87 -1.54
C ALA A 47 2.32 1.99 -1.66
N ASP A 48 2.95 1.29 -2.62
CA ASP A 48 4.39 1.35 -2.82
C ASP A 48 4.86 2.73 -3.31
N ALA A 49 4.10 3.36 -4.21
CA ALA A 49 4.36 4.73 -4.65
C ALA A 49 4.30 5.73 -3.48
N LEU A 50 3.31 5.58 -2.59
CA LEU A 50 3.20 6.38 -1.38
C LEU A 50 4.34 6.11 -0.41
N LEU A 51 4.77 4.85 -0.22
CA LEU A 51 5.93 4.52 0.61
C LEU A 51 7.21 5.16 0.09
N GLY A 52 7.43 5.12 -1.23
CA GLY A 52 8.56 5.81 -1.86
C GLY A 52 8.53 7.32 -1.62
N HIS A 53 7.36 7.94 -1.79
CA HIS A 53 7.15 9.37 -1.54
C HIS A 53 7.40 9.76 -0.07
N VAL A 54 6.85 8.99 0.88
CA VAL A 54 7.08 9.20 2.32
C VAL A 54 8.55 9.03 2.66
N GLY A 55 9.23 8.02 2.10
CA GLY A 55 10.66 7.82 2.31
C GLY A 55 11.51 8.99 1.80
N ALA A 56 11.20 9.52 0.62
CA ALA A 56 11.87 10.71 0.07
C ALA A 56 11.67 11.95 0.97
N ALA A 57 10.41 12.24 1.35
CA ALA A 57 10.09 13.36 2.23
C ALA A 57 10.81 13.24 3.59
N MET A 58 10.88 12.02 4.16
CA MET A 58 11.57 11.75 5.40
C MET A 58 13.10 11.94 5.33
N ARG A 59 13.70 11.76 4.15
CA ARG A 59 15.11 12.05 3.89
C ARG A 59 15.38 13.55 3.62
N GLY A 60 14.34 14.38 3.61
CA GLY A 60 14.43 15.81 3.30
C GLY A 60 14.57 16.10 1.80
N GLU A 61 14.27 15.11 0.94
CA GLU A 61 14.23 15.32 -0.51
C GLU A 61 13.00 16.17 -0.86
N ARG A 62 13.15 17.06 -1.84
CA ARG A 62 12.01 17.81 -2.38
C ARG A 62 11.12 16.85 -3.15
N THR A 63 9.87 16.73 -2.73
CA THR A 63 8.89 15.84 -3.36
C THR A 63 7.80 16.65 -4.06
N ASP A 64 7.30 16.12 -5.18
CA ASP A 64 6.12 16.66 -5.88
C ASP A 64 4.83 16.30 -5.14
N ALA A 65 3.66 16.53 -5.75
CA ALA A 65 2.38 16.13 -5.15
C ALA A 65 2.35 14.62 -4.82
N ALA A 66 1.85 14.28 -3.64
CA ALA A 66 1.79 12.89 -3.17
C ALA A 66 0.94 12.01 -4.12
N PRO A 67 1.39 10.80 -4.46
CA PRO A 67 0.59 9.84 -5.22
C PRO A 67 -0.73 9.53 -4.52
N ARG A 68 -1.81 9.32 -5.29
CA ARG A 68 -3.11 8.93 -4.71
C ARG A 68 -3.13 7.43 -4.41
N PHE A 69 -3.67 7.07 -3.25
CA PHE A 69 -3.95 5.68 -2.92
C PHE A 69 -5.20 5.21 -3.68
N GLU A 70 -5.07 4.20 -4.54
CA GLU A 70 -6.20 3.73 -5.37
C GLU A 70 -7.13 2.74 -4.65
N GLY A 71 -6.78 2.34 -3.42
CA GLY A 71 -7.64 1.48 -2.59
C GLY A 71 -8.87 2.18 -1.99
N SER A 72 -9.01 3.50 -2.14
CA SER A 72 -10.18 4.25 -1.66
C SER A 72 -11.35 4.27 -2.65
N ARG A 73 -11.16 3.80 -3.90
CA ARG A 73 -12.26 3.80 -4.89
C ARG A 73 -13.28 2.73 -4.56
N SER A 74 -14.52 3.13 -4.30
CA SER A 74 -15.63 2.22 -4.10
C SER A 74 -16.39 2.07 -5.41
N ALA A 75 -16.42 0.86 -5.98
CA ALA A 75 -17.29 0.58 -7.13
C ALA A 75 -18.78 0.53 -6.75
N ALA A 76 -19.11 0.70 -5.45
CA ALA A 76 -20.47 0.65 -4.98
C ALA A 76 -21.30 1.83 -5.49
N THR A 77 -22.54 1.55 -5.83
CA THR A 77 -23.53 2.52 -6.28
C THR A 77 -24.80 2.41 -5.44
N ARG A 78 -25.53 3.51 -5.30
CA ARG A 78 -26.87 3.53 -4.71
C ARG A 78 -27.92 3.69 -5.81
N ALA A 79 -28.93 2.84 -5.78
CA ALA A 79 -30.09 3.00 -6.64
C ALA A 79 -30.88 4.26 -6.26
N ALA A 80 -31.22 5.08 -7.24
CA ALA A 80 -32.07 6.25 -7.11
C ALA A 80 -32.82 6.52 -8.43
N GLU A 81 -33.65 7.55 -8.46
CA GLU A 81 -34.30 8.03 -9.68
C GLU A 81 -33.66 9.32 -10.16
N CYS A 82 -33.42 9.44 -11.47
CA CYS A 82 -32.96 10.68 -12.07
C CYS A 82 -33.91 11.84 -11.73
N ARG A 83 -33.39 12.91 -11.12
CA ARG A 83 -34.15 14.13 -10.77
C ARG A 83 -34.84 14.79 -11.97
N HIS A 84 -34.30 14.60 -13.19
CA HIS A 84 -34.87 15.15 -14.42
C HIS A 84 -35.88 14.25 -15.14
N CYS A 85 -35.54 12.99 -15.42
CA CYS A 85 -36.36 12.10 -16.25
C CYS A 85 -36.98 10.93 -15.50
N ARG A 86 -36.81 10.85 -14.17
CA ARG A 86 -37.29 9.78 -13.28
C ARG A 86 -36.81 8.36 -13.60
N ALA A 87 -35.97 8.20 -14.61
CA ALA A 87 -35.40 6.90 -14.94
C ALA A 87 -34.47 6.41 -13.82
N PRO A 88 -34.36 5.09 -13.60
CA PRO A 88 -33.48 4.52 -12.60
C PRO A 88 -32.02 4.89 -12.90
N VAL A 89 -31.28 5.29 -11.86
CA VAL A 89 -29.86 5.63 -11.92
C VAL A 89 -29.08 4.95 -10.79
N ALA A 90 -27.83 4.64 -11.06
CA ALA A 90 -26.87 4.12 -10.10
C ALA A 90 -25.92 5.25 -9.68
N VAL A 91 -26.18 5.86 -8.53
CA VAL A 91 -25.41 6.99 -8.00
C VAL A 91 -24.10 6.46 -7.40
N PRO A 92 -22.92 6.91 -7.88
CA PRO A 92 -21.63 6.46 -7.35
C PRO A 92 -21.45 6.84 -5.87
N LEU A 93 -20.94 5.91 -5.06
CA LEU A 93 -20.61 6.18 -3.65
C LEU A 93 -19.14 6.56 -3.44
N ASP A 94 -18.26 6.31 -4.41
CA ASP A 94 -16.85 6.71 -4.39
C ASP A 94 -16.69 8.21 -4.15
N VAL A 95 -16.16 8.62 -3.00
CA VAL A 95 -15.98 10.02 -2.57
C VAL A 95 -15.22 10.91 -3.57
N THR A 96 -14.47 10.34 -4.50
CA THR A 96 -13.73 11.07 -5.54
C THR A 96 -14.58 11.45 -6.76
N VAL A 97 -15.77 10.86 -6.91
CA VAL A 97 -16.68 11.11 -8.02
C VAL A 97 -17.72 12.15 -7.62
N HIS A 98 -17.68 13.34 -8.20
CA HIS A 98 -18.60 14.43 -7.80
C HIS A 98 -19.84 14.53 -8.69
N THR A 99 -19.78 14.00 -9.91
CA THR A 99 -20.87 14.02 -10.88
C THR A 99 -21.04 12.66 -11.56
N PHE A 100 -22.24 12.40 -12.06
CA PHE A 100 -22.55 11.21 -12.86
C PHE A 100 -23.54 11.57 -13.97
N ARG A 101 -23.51 10.80 -15.06
CA ARG A 101 -24.39 11.02 -16.22
C ARG A 101 -25.56 10.05 -16.19
N CYS A 102 -26.78 10.56 -16.31
CA CYS A 102 -27.97 9.74 -16.51
C CYS A 102 -27.95 9.17 -17.93
N ALA A 103 -27.93 7.84 -18.08
CA ALA A 103 -27.87 7.22 -19.41
C ALA A 103 -29.13 7.51 -20.28
N PRO A 104 -30.36 7.47 -19.74
CA PRO A 104 -31.56 7.76 -20.55
C PRO A 104 -31.69 9.20 -21.05
N CYS A 105 -31.49 10.22 -20.21
CA CYS A 105 -31.67 11.63 -20.62
C CYS A 105 -30.35 12.33 -20.96
N GLY A 106 -29.22 11.67 -20.78
CA GLY A 106 -27.89 12.19 -21.09
C GLY A 106 -27.42 13.35 -20.18
N ARG A 107 -28.20 13.77 -19.19
CA ARG A 107 -27.87 14.89 -18.30
C ARG A 107 -26.84 14.48 -17.24
N GLU A 108 -25.90 15.38 -16.99
CA GLU A 108 -24.97 15.28 -15.88
C GLU A 108 -25.61 15.81 -14.59
N GLN A 109 -25.40 15.12 -13.48
CA GLN A 109 -26.01 15.41 -12.18
C GLN A 109 -24.96 15.32 -11.08
N ARG A 110 -25.11 16.13 -10.03
CA ARG A 110 -24.19 16.11 -8.90
C ARG A 110 -24.55 14.97 -7.95
N VAL A 111 -23.55 14.24 -7.48
CA VAL A 111 -23.74 13.12 -6.54
C VAL A 111 -24.31 13.60 -5.20
N ASN A 112 -23.88 14.77 -4.73
CA ASN A 112 -24.31 15.34 -3.45
C ASN A 112 -25.80 15.71 -3.39
N GLU A 113 -26.47 15.84 -4.54
CA GLU A 113 -27.93 15.99 -4.61
C GLU A 113 -28.66 14.69 -4.25
N TYR A 114 -27.98 13.54 -4.28
CA TYR A 114 -28.54 12.23 -4.01
C TYR A 114 -28.05 11.63 -2.71
N VAL A 115 -26.76 11.78 -2.42
CA VAL A 115 -26.10 11.22 -1.25
C VAL A 115 -25.07 12.24 -0.76
N SER A 116 -25.19 12.67 0.49
CA SER A 116 -24.27 13.67 1.06
C SER A 116 -22.82 13.16 1.10
N ASP A 117 -21.85 14.08 1.03
CA ASP A 117 -20.44 13.69 1.12
C ASP A 117 -20.09 13.09 2.50
N GLY A 118 -20.73 13.56 3.57
CA GLY A 118 -20.58 12.99 4.91
C GLY A 118 -21.05 11.54 5.00
N GLU A 119 -22.18 11.23 4.35
CA GLU A 119 -22.70 9.87 4.29
C GLU A 119 -21.79 8.95 3.45
N ARG A 120 -21.32 9.43 2.29
CA ARG A 120 -20.39 8.66 1.44
C ARG A 120 -19.07 8.39 2.16
N LEU A 121 -18.56 9.38 2.89
CA LEU A 121 -17.39 9.22 3.73
C LEU A 121 -17.63 8.17 4.83
N ALA A 122 -18.78 8.20 5.51
CA ALA A 122 -19.11 7.22 6.53
C ALA A 122 -19.19 5.79 5.96
N ILE A 123 -19.78 5.62 4.77
CA ILE A 123 -19.82 4.33 4.07
C ILE A 123 -18.42 3.85 3.71
N ASP A 124 -17.58 4.74 3.17
CA ASP A 124 -16.20 4.39 2.82
C ASP A 124 -15.38 3.99 4.06
N LEU A 125 -15.48 4.75 5.16
CA LEU A 125 -14.85 4.42 6.44
C LEU A 125 -15.33 3.08 6.97
N GLY A 126 -16.64 2.80 6.94
CA GLY A 126 -17.20 1.51 7.35
C GLY A 126 -16.63 0.35 6.54
N ARG A 127 -16.50 0.51 5.21
CA ARG A 127 -15.84 -0.47 4.33
C ARG A 127 -14.37 -0.68 4.71
N GLN A 128 -13.64 0.39 4.97
CA GLN A 128 -12.23 0.31 5.35
C GLN A 128 -12.04 -0.44 6.68
N VAL A 129 -12.87 -0.14 7.69
CA VAL A 129 -12.88 -0.83 8.99
C VAL A 129 -13.17 -2.32 8.79
N ALA A 130 -14.24 -2.66 8.07
CA ALA A 130 -14.62 -4.05 7.80
C ALA A 130 -13.52 -4.83 7.08
N GLY A 131 -12.83 -4.22 6.11
CA GLY A 131 -11.69 -4.82 5.43
C GLY A 131 -10.49 -5.05 6.36
N ASN A 132 -10.20 -4.10 7.26
CA ASN A 132 -9.12 -4.24 8.24
C ASN A 132 -9.44 -5.36 9.25
N ASP A 133 -10.70 -5.45 9.72
CA ASP A 133 -11.15 -6.50 10.63
C ASP A 133 -11.10 -7.88 9.96
N ALA A 134 -11.47 -7.97 8.68
CA ALA A 134 -11.35 -9.20 7.89
C ALA A 134 -9.89 -9.64 7.77
N LEU A 135 -8.96 -8.71 7.51
CA LEU A 135 -7.52 -9.01 7.47
C LEU A 135 -6.99 -9.42 8.85
N ALA A 136 -7.46 -8.80 9.93
CA ALA A 136 -7.09 -9.19 11.29
C ALA A 136 -7.54 -10.62 11.62
N ARG A 137 -8.79 -10.98 11.26
CA ARG A 137 -9.28 -12.36 11.37
C ARG A 137 -8.47 -13.34 10.53
N LEU A 138 -8.17 -13.00 9.27
CA LEU A 138 -7.34 -13.83 8.40
C LEU A 138 -5.95 -14.11 9.01
N ARG A 139 -5.40 -13.16 9.78
CA ARG A 139 -4.12 -13.34 10.49
C ARG A 139 -4.23 -14.25 11.70
N ALA A 140 -5.28 -14.09 12.50
CA ALA A 140 -5.52 -14.93 13.66
C ALA A 140 -5.83 -16.38 13.26
N GLU A 141 -6.62 -16.54 12.21
CA GLU A 141 -7.08 -17.85 11.76
C GLU A 141 -6.06 -18.52 10.84
N GLY A 142 -5.35 -17.76 10.01
CA GLY A 142 -4.53 -18.30 8.93
C GLY A 142 -5.32 -18.47 7.63
N VAL A 143 -4.61 -18.66 6.52
CA VAL A 143 -5.19 -18.69 5.17
C VAL A 143 -5.02 -20.06 4.50
N GLU A 144 -6.10 -20.54 3.89
CA GLU A 144 -6.09 -21.80 3.15
C GLU A 144 -5.46 -21.63 1.77
N CYS A 145 -4.53 -22.53 1.45
CA CYS A 145 -3.94 -22.58 0.12
C CYS A 145 -4.96 -23.15 -0.89
N SER A 146 -5.37 -22.35 -1.88
CA SER A 146 -6.34 -22.76 -2.91
C SER A 146 -5.91 -23.97 -3.73
N ARG A 147 -4.62 -24.35 -3.69
CA ARG A 147 -4.08 -25.50 -4.44
C ARG A 147 -4.11 -26.82 -3.65
N CYS A 148 -3.90 -26.78 -2.34
CA CYS A 148 -3.70 -28.01 -1.54
C CYS A 148 -4.54 -28.05 -0.27
N GLY A 149 -5.35 -27.03 0.01
CA GLY A 149 -6.16 -26.90 1.23
C GLY A 149 -5.35 -26.64 2.51
N GLY A 150 -4.01 -26.72 2.45
CA GLY A 150 -3.15 -26.52 3.61
C GLY A 150 -3.29 -25.11 4.19
N LYS A 151 -3.46 -25.01 5.50
CA LYS A 151 -3.68 -23.76 6.23
C LYS A 151 -2.36 -23.13 6.68
N ASN A 152 -2.12 -21.89 6.28
CA ASN A 152 -0.84 -21.19 6.44
C ASN A 152 -0.98 -20.00 7.38
N ALA A 153 0.04 -19.76 8.20
CA ALA A 153 0.12 -18.55 9.01
C ALA A 153 0.28 -17.31 8.11
N VAL A 154 -0.39 -16.22 8.46
CA VAL A 154 -0.25 -14.93 7.78
C VAL A 154 0.54 -13.99 8.68
N PRO A 155 1.78 -13.62 8.33
CA PRO A 155 2.59 -12.72 9.14
C PRO A 155 2.02 -11.30 9.12
N ASP A 156 2.21 -10.57 10.23
CA ASP A 156 1.91 -9.15 10.32
C ASP A 156 3.15 -8.32 9.96
N ASP A 157 3.63 -8.45 8.72
CA ASP A 157 4.86 -7.79 8.23
C ASP A 157 4.63 -6.93 6.97
N GLY A 158 3.35 -6.72 6.60
CA GLY A 158 2.97 -5.97 5.39
C GLY A 158 3.15 -6.75 4.09
N SER A 159 3.38 -8.06 4.16
CA SER A 159 3.37 -8.92 2.98
C SER A 159 1.98 -8.97 2.35
N VAL A 160 1.94 -8.88 1.02
CA VAL A 160 0.71 -9.00 0.21
C VAL A 160 0.45 -10.45 -0.20
N GLN A 161 1.46 -11.31 -0.03
CA GLN A 161 1.43 -12.72 -0.36
C GLN A 161 2.27 -13.52 0.64
N ILE A 162 2.00 -14.81 0.72
CA ILE A 162 2.81 -15.77 1.46
C ILE A 162 3.07 -17.00 0.59
N VAL A 163 4.09 -17.78 0.95
CA VAL A 163 4.36 -19.08 0.32
C VAL A 163 3.73 -20.18 1.17
N CYS A 164 2.90 -21.01 0.55
CA CYS A 164 2.28 -22.15 1.22
C CYS A 164 3.36 -23.11 1.72
N GLN A 165 3.37 -23.41 3.03
CA GLN A 165 4.39 -24.26 3.63
C GLN A 165 4.36 -25.69 3.11
N PHE A 166 3.20 -26.17 2.67
CA PHE A 166 2.96 -27.56 2.24
C PHE A 166 3.31 -27.81 0.77
N CYS A 167 2.73 -27.04 -0.16
CA CYS A 167 2.89 -27.27 -1.60
C CYS A 167 3.73 -26.19 -2.31
N LYS A 168 4.28 -25.24 -1.56
CA LYS A 168 5.12 -24.13 -2.03
C LYS A 168 4.45 -23.20 -3.04
N ALA A 169 3.12 -23.26 -3.17
CA ALA A 169 2.37 -22.33 -4.00
C ALA A 169 2.28 -20.95 -3.34
N ALA A 170 2.36 -19.88 -4.13
CA ALA A 170 2.04 -18.54 -3.66
C ALA A 170 0.55 -18.43 -3.29
N VAL A 171 0.27 -17.75 -2.19
CA VAL A 171 -1.08 -17.41 -1.69
C VAL A 171 -1.17 -15.89 -1.58
N LEU A 172 -2.02 -15.28 -2.40
CA LEU A 172 -2.26 -13.84 -2.37
C LEU A 172 -3.29 -13.53 -1.29
N LEU A 173 -2.98 -12.64 -0.35
CA LEU A 173 -3.93 -12.29 0.71
C LEU A 173 -5.18 -11.60 0.16
N SER A 174 -5.05 -10.90 -0.98
CA SER A 174 -6.15 -10.24 -1.69
C SER A 174 -7.18 -11.20 -2.29
N ASP A 175 -6.89 -12.51 -2.36
CA ASP A 175 -7.88 -13.52 -2.76
C ASP A 175 -8.86 -13.86 -1.62
N HIS A 176 -8.48 -13.54 -0.39
CA HIS A 176 -9.21 -13.95 0.81
C HIS A 176 -9.81 -12.76 1.56
N VAL A 177 -9.26 -11.57 1.37
CA VAL A 177 -9.76 -10.32 1.93
C VAL A 177 -9.62 -9.18 0.92
N ASP A 178 -10.29 -8.06 1.20
CA ASP A 178 -10.26 -6.90 0.33
C ASP A 178 -8.82 -6.40 0.04
N ALA A 179 -8.50 -6.24 -1.25
CA ALA A 179 -7.16 -5.86 -1.70
C ALA A 179 -6.70 -4.49 -1.15
N SER A 180 -7.64 -3.56 -0.90
CA SER A 180 -7.32 -2.27 -0.31
C SER A 180 -6.92 -2.39 1.16
N ALA A 181 -7.47 -3.37 1.89
CA ALA A 181 -7.07 -3.66 3.27
C ALA A 181 -5.64 -4.20 3.34
N VAL A 182 -5.29 -5.14 2.46
CA VAL A 182 -3.92 -5.67 2.35
C VAL A 182 -2.94 -4.55 2.01
N ALA A 183 -3.27 -3.70 1.05
CA ALA A 183 -2.43 -2.57 0.64
C ALA A 183 -2.28 -1.51 1.76
N ARG A 184 -3.34 -1.21 2.52
CA ARG A 184 -3.25 -0.34 3.71
C ARG A 184 -2.34 -0.92 4.79
N ALA A 185 -2.44 -2.23 5.05
CA ALA A 185 -1.57 -2.89 6.02
C ALA A 185 -0.09 -2.81 5.60
N ARG A 186 0.20 -3.02 4.30
CA ARG A 186 1.53 -2.82 3.73
C ARG A 186 2.03 -1.38 3.90
N LEU A 187 1.20 -0.39 3.58
CA LEU A 187 1.53 1.03 3.75
C LEU A 187 1.84 1.35 5.22
N LYS A 188 1.00 0.88 6.16
CA LYS A 188 1.20 1.05 7.60
C LYS A 188 2.55 0.48 8.04
N HIS A 189 2.86 -0.75 7.63
CA HIS A 189 4.14 -1.41 7.95
C HIS A 189 5.34 -0.67 7.39
N GLY A 190 5.31 -0.30 6.11
CA GLY A 190 6.41 0.44 5.49
C GLY A 190 6.65 1.81 6.16
N ILE A 191 5.60 2.52 6.58
CA ILE A 191 5.73 3.77 7.34
C ILE A 191 6.40 3.53 8.70
N HIS A 192 6.02 2.46 9.41
CA HIS A 192 6.65 2.12 10.70
C HIS A 192 8.12 1.74 10.54
N ALA A 193 8.46 0.95 9.52
CA ALA A 193 9.85 0.60 9.21
C ALA A 193 10.69 1.84 8.88
N ALA A 194 10.18 2.73 8.01
CA ALA A 194 10.86 3.98 7.66
C ALA A 194 11.09 4.89 8.88
N ARG A 195 10.10 5.01 9.77
CA ARG A 195 10.26 5.74 11.04
C ARG A 195 11.33 5.12 11.92
N GLY A 196 11.34 3.80 12.05
CA GLY A 196 12.35 3.07 12.82
C GLY A 196 13.77 3.36 12.33
N GLU A 197 14.00 3.32 11.03
CA GLU A 197 15.31 3.62 10.44
C GLU A 197 15.79 5.05 10.73
N ILE A 198 14.88 6.04 10.67
CA ILE A 198 15.22 7.44 10.96
C ILE A 198 15.59 7.63 12.42
N VAL A 199 14.83 7.02 13.33
CA VAL A 199 15.13 7.06 14.76
C VAL A 199 16.49 6.42 15.02
N HIS A 200 16.76 5.23 14.46
CA HIS A 200 18.07 4.59 14.60
C HIS A 200 19.22 5.44 14.04
N LYS A 201 19.06 6.07 12.87
CA LYS A 201 20.06 6.95 12.28
C LYS A 201 20.30 8.21 13.11
N ARG A 202 19.25 8.82 13.69
CA ARG A 202 19.39 9.97 14.60
C ARG A 202 20.14 9.59 15.86
N THR A 203 19.73 8.50 16.53
CA THR A 203 20.41 8.02 17.75
C THR A 203 21.87 7.66 17.50
N ALA A 204 22.20 7.06 16.35
CA ALA A 204 23.58 6.76 15.98
C ALA A 204 24.41 8.04 15.74
N ARG A 205 23.81 9.04 15.07
CA ARG A 205 24.44 10.34 14.83
C ARG A 205 24.66 11.10 16.14
N ASP A 206 23.68 11.11 17.03
CA ASP A 206 23.77 11.79 18.32
C ASP A 206 24.87 11.18 19.20
N LYS A 207 24.98 9.84 19.22
CA LYS A 207 26.10 9.15 19.90
C LYS A 207 27.46 9.53 19.32
N LEU A 208 27.60 9.61 18.00
CA LEU A 208 28.85 10.02 17.35
C LEU A 208 29.22 11.48 17.70
N ILE A 209 28.24 12.39 17.74
CA ILE A 209 28.46 13.79 18.13
C ILE A 209 28.92 13.87 19.59
N ILE A 210 28.29 13.12 20.50
CA ILE A 210 28.66 13.09 21.92
C ILE A 210 30.09 12.56 22.08
N ILE A 211 30.45 11.46 21.41
CA ILE A 211 31.82 10.90 21.47
C ILE A 211 32.84 11.91 20.93
N GLY A 212 32.54 12.56 19.80
CA GLY A 212 33.39 13.60 19.23
C GLY A 212 33.60 14.79 20.17
N ALA A 213 32.54 15.25 20.84
CA ALA A 213 32.61 16.34 21.81
C ALA A 213 33.44 15.97 23.05
N VAL A 214 33.32 14.74 23.56
CA VAL A 214 34.11 14.25 24.70
C VAL A 214 35.60 14.18 24.34
N ILE A 215 35.94 13.66 23.16
CA ILE A 215 37.33 13.60 22.69
C ILE A 215 37.90 15.02 22.53
N ALA A 216 37.15 15.93 21.91
CA ALA A 216 37.59 17.31 21.75
C ALA A 216 37.84 18.00 23.10
N ALA A 217 36.94 17.82 24.07
CA ALA A 217 37.11 18.35 25.43
C ALA A 217 38.35 17.77 26.14
N ALA A 218 38.61 16.47 25.99
CA ALA A 218 39.79 15.82 26.56
C ALA A 218 41.10 16.35 25.94
N VAL A 219 41.14 16.54 24.62
CA VAL A 219 42.30 17.10 23.91
C VAL A 219 42.57 18.54 24.34
N ILE A 220 41.52 19.37 24.47
CA ILE A 220 41.64 20.75 24.96
C ILE A 220 42.16 20.77 26.41
N GLY A 221 41.65 19.89 27.27
CA GLY A 221 42.10 19.76 28.65
C GLY A 221 43.57 19.39 28.77
N VAL A 222 44.05 18.44 27.96
CA VAL A 222 45.47 18.04 27.92
C VAL A 222 46.35 19.18 27.40
N LEU A 223 45.94 19.87 26.34
CA LEU A 223 46.70 21.01 25.80
C LEU A 223 46.81 22.15 26.81
N ALA A 224 45.72 22.48 27.52
CA ALA A 224 45.71 23.49 28.56
C ALA A 224 46.65 23.12 29.73
N PHE A 225 46.64 21.86 30.15
CA PHE A 225 47.52 21.36 31.21
C PHE A 225 49.01 21.41 30.82
N VAL A 226 49.33 21.04 29.57
CA VAL A 226 50.71 21.10 29.03
C VAL A 226 51.21 22.55 28.92
N MET A 227 50.32 23.51 28.63
CA MET A 227 50.68 24.93 28.59
C MET A 227 50.88 25.55 29.97
N GLN A 228 50.23 25.03 31.02
CA GLN A 228 50.38 25.51 32.40
C GLN A 228 51.64 24.99 33.12
N THR A 229 52.24 23.92 32.61
CA THR A 229 53.39 23.23 33.22
C THR A 229 54.73 23.56 32.54
N ARG A 230 54.72 24.50 31.58
CA ARG A 230 55.91 25.13 30.98
C ARG A 230 56.06 26.54 31.51
#